data_AF-A0A3B4X6G2-F1
#
_entry.id   AF-A0A3B4X6G2-F1
#
_cell.length_a   1.000
_cell.length_b   1.000
_cell.length_c   1.000
_cell.angle_alpha   90.00
_cell.angle_beta   90.00
_cell.angle_gamma   90.00
#
_symmetry.space_group_name_H-M   'P 1'
#
loop_
_entity.id
_entity.type
_entity.pdbx_description
1 polymer ?
#
loop_
_entity_poly.entity_id
_entity_poly.type
_entity_poly.pdbx_seq_one_letter_code
_entity_poly.pdbx_strand_id
1 'polypeptide(L)' 'IGQVHKTKEQFGQDGPISVHCSAGVGRTGVFITLSIVLERMRYEGAVDIFQTVKMLRTQRPAMVQTEVNTDSLNMAE' A
#
# COMPACT_ATOMS: atom_id res chain seq x y z
N ILE A 1 -2.95 9.35 3.05
CA ILE A 1 -4.00 9.39 2.01
C ILE A 1 -4.49 10.79 1.65
N GLY A 2 -4.76 11.68 2.63
CA GLY A 2 -5.16 13.06 2.33
C GLY A 2 -4.21 13.79 1.38
N GLN A 3 -2.89 13.59 1.50
CA GLN A 3 -1.89 14.18 0.58
C GLN A 3 -1.93 13.60 -0.83
N VAL A 4 -2.27 12.31 -1.00
CA VAL A 4 -2.27 11.64 -2.31
C VAL A 4 -3.47 12.11 -3.14
N HIS A 5 -4.66 12.09 -2.53
CA HIS A 5 -5.86 12.64 -3.14
C HIS A 5 -5.76 14.16 -3.35
N LYS A 6 -5.23 14.90 -2.36
CA LYS A 6 -4.95 16.33 -2.51
C LYS A 6 -3.99 16.60 -3.67
N THR A 7 -2.95 15.79 -3.89
CA THR A 7 -2.03 16.04 -5.02
C THR A 7 -2.73 15.89 -6.37
N LYS A 8 -3.65 14.92 -6.51
CA LYS A 8 -4.43 14.79 -7.75
C LYS A 8 -5.37 15.96 -7.97
N GLU A 9 -6.14 16.33 -6.95
CA GLU A 9 -7.14 17.40 -7.01
C GLU A 9 -6.50 18.80 -7.09
N GLN A 10 -5.43 19.03 -6.34
CA GLN A 10 -4.76 20.33 -6.23
C GLN A 10 -3.96 20.68 -7.49
N PHE A 11 -3.48 19.69 -8.25
CA PHE A 11 -2.68 19.90 -9.46
C PHE A 11 -3.37 19.43 -10.74
N GLY A 12 -4.64 19.02 -10.69
CA GLY A 12 -5.40 18.58 -11.88
C GLY A 12 -4.78 17.38 -12.60
N GLN A 13 -4.29 16.39 -11.84
CA GLN A 13 -3.58 15.24 -12.39
C GLN A 13 -4.51 14.03 -12.55
N ASP A 14 -4.92 13.76 -13.79
CA ASP A 14 -5.78 12.62 -14.14
C ASP A 14 -5.03 11.29 -14.34
N GLY A 15 -3.69 11.32 -14.33
CA GLY A 15 -2.84 10.16 -14.57
C GLY A 15 -2.73 9.16 -13.40
N PRO A 16 -2.19 7.95 -13.65
CA PRO A 16 -1.84 7.02 -12.59
C PRO A 16 -0.70 7.58 -11.72
N ILE A 17 -0.69 7.24 -10.44
CA ILE A 17 0.39 7.61 -9.52
C ILE A 17 1.50 6.56 -9.63
N SER A 18 2.70 6.99 -10.01
CA SER A 18 3.88 6.14 -9.95
C SER A 18 4.34 5.98 -8.50
N VAL A 19 4.40 4.74 -8.02
CA VAL A 19 4.90 4.39 -6.69
C VAL A 19 6.00 3.36 -6.84
N HIS A 20 7.20 3.64 -6.33
CA HIS A 20 8.31 2.70 -6.37
C HIS A 20 9.02 2.59 -5.02
N CYS A 21 9.76 1.50 -4.85
CA CYS A 21 10.73 1.35 -3.78
C CYS A 21 12.03 0.78 -4.41
N SER A 22 12.63 -0.25 -3.82
CA SER A 22 13.72 -0.99 -4.46
C SER A 22 13.15 -1.94 -5.52
N ALA A 23 12.53 -3.06 -5.12
CA ALA A 23 11.89 -4.01 -6.05
C ALA A 23 10.46 -3.60 -6.47
N GLY A 24 9.90 -2.53 -5.90
CA GLY A 24 8.54 -2.06 -6.21
C GLY A 24 7.41 -2.94 -5.66
N VAL A 25 7.68 -3.85 -4.73
CA VAL A 25 6.68 -4.79 -4.20
C VAL A 25 6.47 -4.72 -2.68
N GLY A 26 7.53 -4.44 -1.90
CA GLY A 26 7.45 -4.34 -0.44
C GLY A 26 6.76 -3.05 0.04
N ARG A 27 7.53 -1.97 0.25
CA ARG A 27 6.99 -0.66 0.67
C ARG A 27 5.96 -0.09 -0.30
N THR A 28 6.13 -0.30 -1.60
CA THR A 28 5.14 0.03 -2.63
C THR A 28 3.82 -0.67 -2.37
N GLY A 29 3.84 -1.97 -2.08
CA GLY A 29 2.64 -2.73 -1.74
C GLY A 29 1.96 -2.22 -0.47
N VAL A 30 2.74 -1.90 0.57
CA VAL A 30 2.21 -1.32 1.81
C VAL A 30 1.52 0.01 1.54
N PHE A 31 2.17 0.91 0.79
CA PHE A 31 1.61 2.22 0.46
C PHE A 31 0.30 2.11 -0.33
N ILE A 32 0.26 1.25 -1.35
CA ILE A 32 -0.94 1.05 -2.18
C ILE A 32 -2.06 0.40 -1.35
N THR A 33 -1.75 -0.62 -0.56
CA THR A 33 -2.73 -1.31 0.31
C THR A 33 -3.36 -0.34 1.30
N LEU A 34 -2.55 0.45 2.01
CA LEU A 34 -3.06 1.45 2.95
C LEU A 34 -3.86 2.53 2.25
N SER A 35 -3.48 2.91 1.03
CA SER A 35 -4.23 3.90 0.26
C SER A 35 -5.65 3.44 -0.03
N ILE A 36 -5.81 2.18 -0.45
CA ILE A 36 -7.12 1.56 -0.72
C ILE A 36 -7.92 1.36 0.56
N VAL A 37 -7.31 0.76 1.60
CA VAL A 37 -8.01 0.39 2.82
C VAL A 37 -8.47 1.61 3.62
N LEU A 38 -7.65 2.65 3.73
CA LEU A 38 -8.04 3.86 4.48
C LEU A 38 -9.14 4.63 3.77
N GLU A 39 -9.20 4.59 2.45
CA GLU A 39 -10.29 5.16 1.66
C GLU A 39 -11.59 4.39 1.88
N ARG A 40 -11.56 3.06 1.75
CA ARG A 40 -12.71 2.19 2.05
C ARG A 40 -13.18 2.33 3.48
N MET A 41 -12.28 2.41 4.44
CA MET A 41 -12.62 2.64 5.84
C MET A 41 -13.38 3.96 6.02
N ARG A 42 -12.99 5.03 5.31
CA ARG A 42 -13.64 6.34 5.41
C ARG A 42 -15.05 6.36 4.78
N TYR A 43 -15.23 5.72 3.62
CA TYR A 43 -16.48 5.82 2.85
C TYR A 43 -17.45 4.67 3.12
N GLU A 44 -16.94 3.47 3.37
CA GLU A 44 -17.73 2.24 3.52
C GLU A 44 -17.71 1.71 4.97
N GLY A 45 -16.82 2.23 5.84
CA GLY A 45 -16.66 1.72 7.22
C GLY A 45 -16.08 0.30 7.29
N ALA A 46 -15.54 -0.21 6.18
CA ALA A 46 -15.06 -1.58 6.05
C ALA A 46 -13.53 -1.64 5.88
N VAL A 47 -12.92 -2.69 6.44
CA VAL A 47 -11.48 -2.97 6.35
C VAL A 47 -11.28 -4.43 5.99
N ASP A 48 -10.66 -4.70 4.83
CA ASP A 48 -10.26 -6.04 4.41
C ASP A 48 -8.85 -6.01 3.79
N ILE A 49 -7.83 -6.16 4.64
CA ILE A 49 -6.43 -6.12 4.22
C ILE A 49 -6.07 -7.36 3.41
N PHE A 50 -6.59 -8.53 3.80
CA PHE A 50 -6.24 -9.80 3.14
C PHE A 50 -6.70 -9.83 1.69
N GLN A 51 -7.98 -9.49 1.43
CA GLN A 51 -8.48 -9.44 0.05
C GLN A 51 -7.81 -8.33 -0.74
N THR A 52 -7.52 -7.18 -0.13
CA THR A 52 -6.80 -6.10 -0.80
C THR A 52 -5.41 -6.55 -1.26
N VAL A 53 -4.61 -7.17 -0.39
CA VAL A 53 -3.28 -7.68 -0.76
C VAL A 53 -3.38 -8.82 -1.77
N LYS A 54 -4.34 -9.74 -1.60
CA LYS A 54 -4.59 -10.83 -2.55
C LYS A 54 -4.88 -10.28 -3.95
N MET A 55 -5.72 -9.24 -4.06
CA MET A 55 -6.00 -8.55 -5.31
C MET A 55 -4.74 -7.88 -5.89
N LEU A 56 -3.95 -7.17 -5.07
CA LEU A 56 -2.71 -6.55 -5.56
C LEU A 56 -1.72 -7.58 -6.11
N ARG A 57 -1.67 -8.78 -5.50
CA ARG A 57 -0.82 -9.89 -5.95
C ARG A 57 -1.27 -10.50 -7.28
N THR A 58 -2.53 -10.30 -7.71
CA THR A 58 -2.96 -10.69 -9.07
C THR A 58 -2.48 -9.72 -10.13
N GLN A 59 -2.25 -8.45 -9.77
CA GLN A 59 -1.76 -7.40 -10.68
C GLN A 59 -0.24 -7.35 -10.74
N ARG A 60 0.44 -7.57 -9.61
CA ARG A 60 1.90 -7.67 -9.54
C ARG A 60 2.31 -8.72 -8.50
N PRO A 61 3.09 -9.74 -8.86
CA PRO A 61 3.53 -10.76 -7.91
C PRO A 61 4.26 -10.17 -6.69
N ALA A 62 4.13 -10.84 -5.54
CA ALA A 62 4.83 -10.53 -4.30
C ALA A 62 4.55 -9.14 -3.68
N MET A 63 3.46 -8.45 -4.07
CA MET A 63 3.02 -7.24 -3.40
C MET A 63 2.82 -7.47 -1.90
N VAL A 64 3.41 -6.59 -1.09
CA VAL A 64 3.61 -6.76 0.36
C VAL A 64 4.47 -7.99 0.64
N GLN A 65 5.80 -7.79 0.58
CA GLN A 65 6.78 -8.88 0.46
C GLN A 65 7.27 -9.46 1.79
N THR A 66 7.27 -8.68 2.88
CA THR A 66 7.80 -9.13 4.17
C THR A 66 6.73 -9.18 5.25
N GLU A 67 6.70 -10.31 5.95
CA GLU A 67 6.30 -10.35 7.35
C GLU A 67 7.38 -9.60 8.13
N VAL A 68 7.00 -8.65 8.98
CA VAL A 68 7.94 -8.09 9.94
C VAL A 68 8.10 -9.17 11.02
N ASN A 69 9.08 -10.07 10.85
CA ASN A 69 9.40 -11.02 11.90
C ASN A 69 10.06 -10.23 13.04
N THR A 70 9.38 -10.13 14.19
CA THR A 70 9.89 -9.54 15.42
C THR A 70 11.18 -10.20 15.91
N ASP A 71 11.51 -11.42 15.43
CA ASP A 71 12.77 -12.10 15.75
C ASP A 71 14.01 -11.41 15.15
N SER A 72 13.83 -10.54 14.16
CA SER A 72 14.94 -9.77 13.56
C SER A 72 15.54 -8.74 14.52
N LEU A 73 14.83 -8.42 15.61
CA LEU A 73 15.33 -7.54 16.67
C LEU A 73 16.26 -8.25 17.67
N ASN A 74 16.36 -9.58 17.62
CA ASN A 74 17.20 -10.38 18.54
C ASN A 74 18.56 -10.79 17.92
N MET A 75 18.93 -10.25 16.76
CA MET A 75 20.22 -10.55 16.10
C MET A 75 21.22 -9.38 16.22
N ALA A 76 20.97 -8.44 17.14
CA ALA A 76 21.83 -7.29 17.40
C ALA A 76 22.36 -7.27 18.84
N GLU A 77 22.50 -8.44 19.48
CA GLU A 77 23.33 -8.67 20.67
C GLU A 77 24.43 -9.69 20.37
#